data_AF-A0A7J6R3S8-F1
#
_entry.id   AF-A0A7J6R3S8-F1
#
_cell.length_a   1.000
_cell.length_b   1.000
_cell.length_c   1.000
_cell.angle_alpha   90.00
_cell.angle_beta   90.00
_cell.angle_gamma   90.00
#
_symmetry.space_group_name_H-M   'P 1'
#
loop_
_entity.id
_entity.type
_entity.pdbx_description
1 polymer ?
#
loop_
_entity_poly.entity_id
_entity_poly.type
_entity_poly.pdbx_seq_one_letter_code
_entity_poly.pdbx_strand_id
1 'polypeptide(L)'
;QYVQDLGNSVVDALLEQLRALGPQPSPQAKAEILSDPTFVQKLIDMHDRFKTIVAECFQSDGLFQKSLKEAFETFINRDLGRFSIAAMMSSFCDRVLRKGGEKRSEEQVDALMSKLVDLFSFLTDKDVFAEIYRNQLAKRLLYDTSASDEAEKNVIQKLKMKCGAQFTSKLEGMITDISLASDMQKQFREYLSHRDSQADYGNIDFSVTVLTTGFWPTYHPIDSVVLPMPMTRCLNVFTDFYNGRTQHRKLSWIHTLGQAVVGARFGARKHDLNCSTLQV
;
A
#
# COMPACT_ATOMS: atom_id res chain seq x y z
N GLN A 1 -6.21 -0.78 34.94
CA GLN A 1 -6.23 -2.23 35.20
C GLN A 1 -7.20 -2.99 34.29
N TYR A 2 -8.53 -2.89 34.47
CA TYR A 2 -9.51 -3.71 33.72
C TYR A 2 -9.34 -3.70 32.19
N VAL A 3 -9.20 -2.52 31.56
CA VAL A 3 -9.02 -2.41 30.09
C VAL A 3 -7.74 -3.10 29.63
N GLN A 4 -6.67 -2.98 30.40
CA GLN A 4 -5.38 -3.61 30.10
C GLN A 4 -5.46 -5.13 30.20
N ASP A 5 -6.15 -5.66 31.22
CA ASP A 5 -6.35 -7.10 31.38
C ASP A 5 -7.17 -7.69 30.22
N LEU A 6 -8.22 -6.98 29.80
CA LEU A 6 -9.03 -7.37 28.64
C LEU A 6 -8.21 -7.33 27.35
N GLY A 7 -7.43 -6.25 27.13
CA GLY A 7 -6.55 -6.15 25.96
C GLY A 7 -5.47 -7.22 25.94
N ASN A 8 -4.88 -7.55 27.10
CA ASN A 8 -3.94 -8.65 27.23
C ASN A 8 -4.58 -9.99 26.86
N SER A 9 -5.81 -10.27 27.31
CA SER A 9 -6.54 -11.48 26.94
C SER A 9 -6.73 -11.61 25.42
N VAL A 10 -7.04 -10.51 24.72
CA VAL A 10 -7.14 -10.48 23.24
C VAL A 10 -5.80 -10.79 22.58
N VAL A 11 -4.71 -10.21 23.08
CA VAL A 11 -3.35 -10.45 22.58
C VAL A 11 -2.85 -11.86 22.90
N ASP A 12 -3.18 -12.41 24.07
CA ASP A 12 -2.81 -13.76 24.47
C ASP A 12 -3.50 -14.82 23.60
N ALA A 13 -4.77 -14.62 23.27
CA ALA A 13 -5.48 -15.48 22.32
C ALA A 13 -4.81 -15.50 20.93
N LEU A 14 -4.34 -14.34 20.45
CA LEU A 14 -3.56 -14.26 19.21
C LEU A 14 -2.21 -14.97 19.36
N LEU A 15 -1.50 -14.79 20.47
CA LEU A 15 -0.24 -15.48 20.74
C LEU A 15 -0.39 -17.00 20.75
N GLU A 16 -1.50 -17.52 21.29
CA GLU A 16 -1.81 -18.95 21.25
C GLU A 16 -1.99 -19.45 19.81
N GLN A 17 -2.72 -18.72 18.98
CA GLN A 17 -2.87 -19.03 17.55
C GLN A 17 -1.51 -19.01 16.83
N LEU A 18 -0.67 -18.02 17.12
CA LEU A 18 0.67 -17.91 16.54
C LEU A 18 1.59 -19.04 17.00
N ARG A 19 1.50 -19.48 18.26
CA ARG A 19 2.27 -20.63 18.78
C ARG A 19 1.83 -21.94 18.17
N ALA A 20 0.53 -22.11 17.90
CA ALA A 20 -0.02 -23.31 17.28
C ALA A 20 0.53 -23.56 15.86
N LEU A 21 1.04 -22.53 15.19
CA LEU A 21 1.71 -22.65 13.89
C LEU A 21 3.07 -23.35 13.94
N GLY A 22 3.66 -23.52 15.12
CA GLY A 22 4.99 -24.10 15.29
C GLY A 22 6.15 -23.15 14.89
N PRO A 23 7.40 -23.62 14.93
CA PRO A 23 8.59 -22.77 14.79
C PRO A 23 8.89 -22.33 13.34
N GLN A 24 8.31 -23.00 12.35
CA GLN A 24 8.48 -22.71 10.92
C GLN A 24 7.13 -22.78 10.19
N PRO A 25 6.25 -21.79 10.40
CA PRO A 25 5.00 -21.69 9.64
C PRO A 25 5.27 -21.55 8.14
N SER A 26 4.37 -22.11 7.33
CA SER A 26 4.36 -21.82 5.91
C SER A 26 4.09 -20.32 5.68
N PRO A 27 4.60 -19.73 4.58
CA PRO A 27 4.29 -18.34 4.24
C PRO A 27 2.79 -18.05 4.12
N GLN A 28 2.00 -19.04 3.68
CA GLN A 28 0.54 -18.94 3.57
C GLN A 28 -0.12 -18.84 4.95
N ALA A 29 0.21 -19.75 5.88
CA ALA A 29 -0.35 -19.70 7.24
C ALA A 29 0.04 -18.41 7.97
N LYS A 30 1.27 -17.91 7.73
CA LYS A 30 1.72 -16.61 8.24
C LYS A 30 0.86 -15.46 7.72
N ALA A 31 0.59 -15.46 6.41
CA ALA A 31 -0.20 -14.42 5.75
C ALA A 31 -1.67 -14.46 6.18
N GLU A 32 -2.25 -15.65 6.34
CA GLU A 32 -3.64 -15.82 6.80
C GLU A 32 -3.87 -15.18 8.17
N ILE A 33 -3.02 -15.47 9.16
CA ILE A 33 -3.16 -14.86 10.49
C ILE A 33 -2.90 -13.35 10.44
N LEU A 34 -1.88 -12.90 9.70
CA LEU A 34 -1.58 -11.47 9.59
C LEU A 34 -2.67 -10.66 8.88
N SER A 35 -3.46 -11.30 8.03
CA SER A 35 -4.56 -10.68 7.27
C SER A 35 -5.93 -10.94 7.88
N ASP A 36 -6.01 -11.66 9.01
CA ASP A 36 -7.24 -11.84 9.75
C ASP A 36 -7.73 -10.49 10.30
N PRO A 37 -8.88 -9.99 9.81
CA PRO A 37 -9.38 -8.69 10.21
C PRO A 37 -9.95 -8.71 11.63
N THR A 38 -10.30 -9.89 12.16
CA THR A 38 -11.06 -10.01 13.40
C THR A 38 -10.26 -9.51 14.60
N PHE A 39 -8.95 -9.73 14.61
CA PHE A 39 -8.08 -9.25 15.69
C PHE A 39 -8.06 -7.72 15.76
N VAL A 40 -7.74 -7.05 14.64
CA VAL A 40 -7.70 -5.58 14.59
C VAL A 40 -9.09 -4.98 14.84
N GLN A 41 -10.15 -5.60 14.30
CA GLN A 41 -11.53 -5.16 14.55
C GLN A 41 -11.88 -5.22 16.04
N LYS A 42 -11.51 -6.29 16.76
CA LYS A 42 -11.72 -6.38 18.21
C LYS A 42 -11.02 -5.26 18.97
N LEU A 43 -9.81 -4.87 18.56
CA LEU A 43 -9.09 -3.75 19.18
C LEU A 43 -9.79 -2.42 18.91
N ILE A 44 -10.32 -2.22 17.70
CA ILE A 44 -11.09 -1.03 17.32
C ILE A 44 -12.37 -0.95 18.18
N ASP A 45 -13.14 -2.03 18.24
CA ASP A 45 -14.40 -2.08 18.98
C ASP A 45 -14.17 -1.87 20.48
N MET A 46 -13.07 -2.42 21.02
CA MET A 46 -12.68 -2.23 22.41
C MET A 46 -12.30 -0.77 22.69
N HIS A 47 -11.52 -0.15 21.80
CA HIS A 47 -11.13 1.26 21.95
C HIS A 47 -12.34 2.18 21.91
N ASP A 48 -13.23 1.99 20.93
CA ASP A 48 -14.46 2.77 20.81
C ASP A 48 -15.32 2.64 22.07
N ARG A 49 -15.55 1.41 22.54
CA ARG A 49 -16.36 1.17 23.74
C ARG A 49 -15.83 1.93 24.95
N PHE A 50 -14.53 1.82 25.24
CA PHE A 50 -13.98 2.48 26.43
C PHE A 50 -13.80 3.99 26.23
N LYS A 51 -13.52 4.45 25.01
CA LYS A 51 -13.52 5.89 24.69
C LYS A 51 -14.90 6.50 24.93
N THR A 52 -15.98 5.83 24.52
CA THR A 52 -17.36 6.26 24.78
C THR A 52 -17.66 6.27 26.28
N ILE A 53 -17.29 5.24 27.04
CA ILE A 53 -17.48 5.21 28.50
C ILE A 53 -16.76 6.38 29.18
N VAL A 54 -15.52 6.66 28.79
CA VAL A 54 -14.76 7.81 29.32
C VAL A 54 -15.44 9.14 28.97
N ALA A 55 -15.95 9.28 27.75
CA ALA A 55 -16.63 10.49 27.33
C ALA A 55 -17.96 10.72 28.05
N GLU A 56 -18.82 9.70 28.10
CA GLU A 56 -20.20 9.82 28.59
C GLU A 56 -20.30 9.69 30.11
N CYS A 57 -19.61 8.72 30.71
CA CYS A 57 -19.73 8.44 32.15
C CYS A 57 -18.77 9.26 33.00
N PHE A 58 -17.62 9.63 32.44
CA PHE A 58 -16.56 10.36 33.15
C PHE A 58 -16.29 11.75 32.57
N GLN A 59 -17.16 12.26 31.69
CA GLN A 59 -17.09 13.60 31.12
C GLN A 59 -15.73 13.93 30.48
N SER A 60 -15.11 12.94 29.84
CA SER A 60 -13.78 13.07 29.23
C SER A 60 -12.67 13.46 30.23
N ASP A 61 -12.79 13.00 31.48
CA ASP A 61 -11.78 13.24 32.52
C ASP A 61 -10.36 12.81 32.07
N GLY A 62 -9.40 13.70 32.29
CA GLY A 62 -8.03 13.54 31.80
C GLY A 62 -7.28 12.37 32.42
N LEU A 63 -7.59 11.99 33.66
CA LEU A 63 -6.96 10.83 34.31
C LEU A 63 -7.46 9.53 33.69
N PHE A 64 -8.75 9.43 33.38
CA PHE A 64 -9.32 8.28 32.68
C PHE A 64 -8.85 8.19 31.24
N GLN A 65 -8.75 9.31 30.51
CA GLN A 65 -8.17 9.34 29.17
C GLN A 65 -6.71 8.87 29.16
N LYS A 66 -5.90 9.36 30.11
CA LYS A 66 -4.50 8.94 30.27
C LYS A 66 -4.39 7.45 30.61
N SER A 67 -5.19 6.97 31.55
CA SER A 67 -5.19 5.55 31.96
C SER A 67 -5.63 4.63 30.81
N LEU A 68 -6.59 5.06 30.00
CA LEU A 68 -7.02 4.33 28.80
C LEU A 68 -5.89 4.26 27.76
N LYS A 69 -5.23 5.39 27.50
CA LYS A 69 -4.08 5.46 26.60
C LYS A 69 -2.95 4.53 27.05
N GLU A 70 -2.54 4.61 28.32
CA GLU A 70 -1.45 3.76 28.87
C GLU A 70 -1.79 2.27 28.79
N ALA A 71 -3.06 1.90 29.02
CA ALA A 71 -3.51 0.53 28.85
C ALA A 71 -3.32 0.04 27.40
N PHE A 72 -3.76 0.84 26.41
CA PHE A 72 -3.62 0.51 24.99
C PHE A 72 -2.15 0.45 24.55
N GLU A 73 -1.33 1.41 24.96
CA GLU A 73 0.12 1.41 24.70
C GLU A 73 0.80 0.16 25.29
N THR A 74 0.29 -0.39 26.39
CA THR A 74 0.88 -1.59 27.00
C THR A 74 0.64 -2.83 26.15
N PHE A 75 -0.61 -3.16 25.80
CA PHE A 75 -0.89 -4.43 25.12
C PHE A 75 -0.67 -4.38 23.60
N ILE A 76 -0.82 -3.21 22.95
CA ILE A 76 -0.58 -3.06 21.50
C ILE A 76 0.90 -3.23 21.14
N ASN A 77 1.80 -2.95 22.08
CA ASN A 77 3.25 -3.05 21.88
C ASN A 77 3.84 -4.32 22.51
N ARG A 78 3.02 -5.32 22.82
CA ARG A 78 3.52 -6.62 23.27
C ARG A 78 4.26 -7.33 22.14
N ASP A 79 5.40 -7.91 22.48
CA ASP A 79 6.20 -8.69 21.56
C ASP A 79 5.44 -9.96 21.12
N LEU A 80 5.21 -10.09 19.82
CA LEU A 80 4.63 -11.28 19.18
C LEU A 80 5.71 -12.11 18.45
N GLY A 81 6.99 -11.84 18.72
CA GLY A 81 8.14 -12.48 18.10
C GLY A 81 8.29 -12.08 16.64
N ARG A 82 7.86 -12.93 15.71
CA ARG A 82 8.04 -12.74 14.25
C ARG A 82 6.90 -11.96 13.58
N PHE A 83 5.97 -11.47 14.38
CA PHE A 83 4.76 -10.76 14.00
C PHE A 83 4.71 -9.45 14.76
N SER A 84 4.00 -8.46 14.22
CA SER A 84 3.76 -7.22 14.95
C SER A 84 2.32 -6.77 14.74
N ILE A 85 1.75 -6.15 15.76
CA ILE A 85 0.42 -5.55 15.65
C ILE A 85 0.42 -4.44 14.59
N ALA A 86 1.53 -3.72 14.44
CA ALA A 86 1.77 -2.79 13.33
C ALA A 86 1.54 -3.44 11.94
N ALA A 87 2.07 -4.65 11.70
CA ALA A 87 1.88 -5.36 10.44
C ALA A 87 0.41 -5.77 10.21
N MET A 88 -0.28 -6.22 11.27
CA MET A 88 -1.70 -6.59 11.20
C MET A 88 -2.58 -5.37 10.93
N MET A 89 -2.31 -4.25 11.58
CA MET A 89 -3.01 -2.98 11.34
C MET A 89 -2.81 -2.47 9.92
N SER A 90 -1.58 -2.55 9.38
CA SER A 90 -1.33 -2.18 7.98
C SER A 90 -2.09 -3.10 7.03
N SER A 91 -2.07 -4.41 7.28
CA SER A 91 -2.78 -5.41 6.47
C SER A 91 -4.30 -5.23 6.53
N PHE A 92 -4.85 -4.87 7.68
CA PHE A 92 -6.25 -4.48 7.82
C PHE A 92 -6.57 -3.27 6.95
N CYS A 93 -5.73 -2.22 7.00
CA CYS A 93 -5.92 -1.03 6.18
C CYS A 93 -5.87 -1.36 4.67
N ASP A 94 -4.90 -2.17 4.23
CA ASP A 94 -4.79 -2.65 2.85
C ASP A 94 -6.06 -3.39 2.39
N ARG A 95 -6.60 -4.29 3.23
CA ARG A 95 -7.85 -5.02 2.94
C ARG A 95 -9.05 -4.10 2.73
N VAL A 96 -9.17 -3.04 3.54
CA VAL A 96 -10.29 -2.09 3.44
C VAL A 96 -10.18 -1.21 2.20
N LEU A 97 -8.96 -0.81 1.83
CA LEU A 97 -8.71 0.12 0.72
C LEU A 97 -8.62 -0.57 -0.66
N ARG A 98 -8.63 -1.90 -0.73
CA ARG A 98 -8.47 -2.65 -1.98
C ARG A 98 -9.79 -2.89 -2.72
N LYS A 99 -9.77 -2.81 -4.06
CA LYS A 99 -10.87 -3.22 -4.95
C LYS A 99 -11.27 -4.68 -4.65
N GLY A 100 -12.56 -4.93 -4.53
CA GLY A 100 -13.09 -6.27 -4.22
C GLY A 100 -12.87 -6.71 -2.78
N GLY A 101 -12.42 -5.81 -1.89
CA GLY A 101 -12.44 -6.00 -0.45
C GLY A 101 -13.86 -5.96 0.13
N GLU A 102 -13.97 -5.59 1.40
CA GLU A 102 -15.28 -5.46 2.05
C GLU A 102 -16.07 -4.30 1.44
N LYS A 103 -17.26 -4.60 0.91
CA LYS A 103 -18.16 -3.57 0.38
C LYS A 103 -18.62 -2.66 1.54
N ARG A 104 -18.03 -1.48 1.61
CA ARG A 104 -18.36 -0.41 2.56
C ARG A 104 -18.64 0.88 1.80
N SER A 105 -19.48 1.74 2.36
CA SER A 105 -19.62 3.11 1.84
C SER A 105 -18.37 3.94 2.14
N GLU A 106 -18.17 5.04 1.43
CA GLU A 106 -17.03 5.94 1.67
C GLU A 106 -17.02 6.47 3.11
N GLU A 107 -18.19 6.78 3.68
CA GLU A 107 -18.32 7.24 5.06
C GLU A 107 -17.92 6.15 6.07
N GLN A 108 -18.29 4.90 5.80
CA GLN A 108 -17.89 3.77 6.65
C GLN A 108 -16.38 3.53 6.58
N VAL A 109 -15.78 3.70 5.40
CA VAL A 109 -14.32 3.62 5.24
C VAL A 109 -13.65 4.76 6.01
N ASP A 110 -14.07 6.01 5.85
CA ASP A 110 -13.48 7.16 6.56
C ASP A 110 -13.58 7.01 8.09
N ALA A 111 -14.74 6.59 8.60
CA ALA A 111 -14.96 6.36 10.02
C ALA A 111 -14.03 5.26 10.55
N LEU A 112 -13.89 4.15 9.82
CA LEU A 112 -13.03 3.04 10.20
C LEU A 112 -11.54 3.43 10.16
N MET A 113 -11.12 4.16 9.13
CA MET A 113 -9.76 4.67 9.01
C MET A 113 -9.42 5.64 10.14
N SER A 114 -10.37 6.49 10.56
CA SER A 114 -10.20 7.36 11.73
C SER A 114 -9.93 6.57 13.00
N LYS A 115 -10.68 5.49 13.24
CA LYS A 115 -10.50 4.61 14.41
C LYS A 115 -9.17 3.86 14.36
N LEU A 116 -8.77 3.39 13.18
CA LEU A 116 -7.49 2.71 12.99
C LEU A 116 -6.31 3.67 13.22
N VAL A 117 -6.42 4.92 12.76
CA VAL A 117 -5.40 5.95 12.98
C VAL A 117 -5.32 6.37 14.46
N ASP A 118 -6.45 6.35 15.19
CA ASP A 118 -6.45 6.50 16.65
C ASP A 118 -5.68 5.35 17.32
N LEU A 119 -5.93 4.09 16.95
CA LEU A 119 -5.15 2.95 17.47
C LEU A 119 -3.66 3.05 17.13
N PHE A 120 -3.35 3.48 15.90
CA PHE A 120 -1.98 3.62 15.43
C PHE A 120 -1.17 4.61 16.29
N SER A 121 -1.84 5.59 16.91
CA SER A 121 -1.18 6.52 17.81
C SER A 121 -0.51 5.84 19.02
N PHE A 122 -1.04 4.68 19.44
CA PHE A 122 -0.52 3.86 20.54
C PHE A 122 0.67 2.96 20.16
N LEU A 123 0.98 2.80 18.87
CA LEU A 123 2.13 2.00 18.43
C LEU A 123 3.46 2.66 18.79
N THR A 124 4.41 1.86 19.27
CA THR A 124 5.83 2.24 19.40
C THR A 124 6.52 2.11 18.04
N ASP A 125 6.34 0.99 17.35
CA ASP A 125 6.99 0.65 16.07
C ASP A 125 6.27 1.26 14.85
N LYS A 126 6.10 2.59 14.86
CA LYS A 126 5.38 3.33 13.80
C LYS A 126 6.10 3.25 12.44
N ASP A 127 7.42 3.10 12.45
CA ASP A 127 8.27 2.92 11.27
C ASP A 127 8.03 1.58 10.59
N VAL A 128 7.83 0.49 11.35
CA VAL A 128 7.43 -0.81 10.82
C VAL A 128 6.07 -0.73 10.12
N PHE A 129 5.09 -0.07 10.75
CA PHE A 129 3.80 0.21 10.10
C PHE A 129 4.01 1.01 8.81
N ALA A 130 4.76 2.10 8.86
CA ALA A 130 4.97 3.00 7.72
C ALA A 130 5.59 2.26 6.52
N GLU A 131 6.58 1.41 6.77
CA GLU A 131 7.26 0.67 5.71
C GLU A 131 6.35 -0.39 5.07
N ILE A 132 5.57 -1.13 5.89
CA ILE A 132 4.61 -2.11 5.37
C ILE A 132 3.49 -1.41 4.59
N TYR A 133 2.95 -0.32 5.14
CA TYR A 133 1.91 0.47 4.50
C TYR A 133 2.38 1.05 3.17
N ARG A 134 3.61 1.58 3.11
CA ARG A 134 4.24 2.09 1.89
C ARG A 134 4.36 1.01 0.81
N ASN A 135 4.80 -0.18 1.20
CA ASN A 135 4.89 -1.33 0.28
C ASN A 135 3.52 -1.77 -0.25
N GLN A 136 2.48 -1.75 0.60
CA GLN A 136 1.11 -2.09 0.21
C GLN A 136 0.49 -1.01 -0.68
N LEU A 137 0.60 0.27 -0.32
CA LEU A 137 0.17 1.41 -1.13
C LEU A 137 0.81 1.38 -2.51
N ALA A 138 2.12 1.10 -2.61
CA ALA A 138 2.82 1.02 -3.88
C ALA A 138 2.18 -0.01 -4.83
N LYS A 139 1.85 -1.20 -4.30
CA LYS A 139 1.15 -2.24 -5.09
C LYS A 139 -0.24 -1.77 -5.50
N ARG A 140 -1.01 -1.16 -4.60
CA ARG A 140 -2.36 -0.72 -4.92
C ARG A 140 -2.38 0.36 -6.00
N LEU A 141 -1.44 1.30 -5.94
CA LEU A 141 -1.26 2.37 -6.91
C LEU A 141 -0.78 1.86 -8.28
N LEU A 142 0.24 1.00 -8.32
CA LEU A 142 0.83 0.54 -9.59
C LEU A 142 -0.07 -0.45 -10.34
N TYR A 143 -0.86 -1.25 -9.62
CA TYR A 143 -1.75 -2.25 -10.22
C TYR A 143 -3.20 -1.80 -10.29
N ASP A 144 -3.49 -0.52 -10.01
CA ASP A 144 -4.84 0.05 -10.00
C ASP A 144 -5.83 -0.84 -9.19
N THR A 145 -5.42 -1.24 -7.98
CA THR A 145 -6.25 -2.04 -7.07
C THR A 145 -6.78 -1.25 -5.89
N SER A 146 -6.65 0.07 -5.86
CA SER A 146 -7.28 0.94 -4.86
C SER A 146 -8.77 1.10 -5.12
N ALA A 147 -9.60 0.99 -4.09
CA ALA A 147 -11.05 1.13 -4.20
C ALA A 147 -11.47 2.59 -4.47
N SER A 148 -10.75 3.56 -3.90
CA SER A 148 -10.95 4.99 -4.08
C SER A 148 -9.66 5.75 -3.85
N ASP A 149 -9.23 6.56 -4.81
CA ASP A 149 -8.04 7.42 -4.69
C ASP A 149 -8.21 8.47 -3.58
N GLU A 150 -9.44 8.92 -3.36
CA GLU A 150 -9.74 9.92 -2.35
C GLU A 150 -9.65 9.32 -0.94
N ALA A 151 -10.02 8.04 -0.79
CA ALA A 151 -9.81 7.30 0.45
C ALA A 151 -8.31 7.14 0.77
N GLU A 152 -7.47 6.86 -0.23
CA GLU A 152 -6.01 6.76 -0.03
C GLU A 152 -5.41 8.09 0.47
N LYS A 153 -5.77 9.21 -0.17
CA LYS A 153 -5.34 10.55 0.24
C LYS A 153 -5.81 10.89 1.65
N ASN A 154 -7.06 10.58 1.96
CA ASN A 154 -7.67 10.84 3.26
C ASN A 154 -6.94 10.09 4.39
N VAL A 155 -6.59 8.81 4.19
CA VAL A 155 -5.80 8.04 5.17
C VAL A 155 -4.44 8.67 5.39
N ILE A 156 -3.74 9.06 4.32
CA ILE A 156 -2.44 9.73 4.40
C ILE A 156 -2.58 11.06 5.17
N GLN A 157 -3.64 11.83 4.92
CA GLN A 157 -3.92 13.07 5.65
C GLN A 157 -4.14 12.81 7.15
N LYS A 158 -4.89 11.77 7.52
CA LYS A 158 -5.09 11.38 8.93
C LYS A 158 -3.78 10.97 9.60
N LEU A 159 -2.92 10.20 8.91
CA LEU A 159 -1.58 9.87 9.40
C LEU A 159 -0.70 11.12 9.56
N LYS A 160 -0.77 12.07 8.62
CA LYS A 160 -0.05 13.35 8.68
C LYS A 160 -0.46 14.18 9.90
N MET A 161 -1.75 14.21 10.23
CA MET A 161 -2.23 14.91 11.43
C MET A 161 -1.70 14.29 12.73
N LYS A 162 -1.48 12.96 12.77
CA LYS A 162 -0.96 12.27 13.96
C LYS A 162 0.56 12.30 14.08
N CYS A 163 1.29 12.17 12.97
CA CYS A 163 2.75 11.98 12.98
C CYS A 163 3.55 13.08 12.27
N GLY A 164 2.88 14.07 11.68
CA GLY A 164 3.51 15.18 10.99
C GLY A 164 3.93 14.85 9.55
N ALA A 165 4.29 15.90 8.81
CA ALA A 165 4.59 15.83 7.38
C ALA A 165 5.80 14.95 7.04
N GLN A 166 6.80 14.87 7.93
CA GLN A 166 7.99 14.06 7.69
C GLN A 166 7.65 12.56 7.60
N PHE A 167 6.66 12.10 8.36
CA PHE A 167 6.22 10.71 8.37
C PHE A 167 5.54 10.32 7.04
N THR A 168 4.72 11.22 6.49
CA THR A 168 3.91 10.95 5.29
C THR A 168 4.55 11.39 3.98
N SER A 169 5.66 12.13 4.02
CA SER A 169 6.32 12.71 2.84
C SER A 169 6.50 11.72 1.68
N LYS A 170 6.94 10.49 1.97
CA LYS A 170 7.11 9.45 0.93
C LYS A 170 5.77 9.00 0.33
N LEU A 171 4.74 8.82 1.16
CA LEU A 171 3.40 8.40 0.72
C LEU A 171 2.75 9.49 -0.14
N GLU A 172 2.85 10.75 0.28
CA GLU A 172 2.38 11.92 -0.48
C GLU A 172 3.11 12.04 -1.83
N GLY A 173 4.42 11.79 -1.84
CA GLY A 173 5.21 11.72 -3.06
C GLY A 173 4.72 10.65 -4.04
N MET A 174 4.38 9.46 -3.55
CA MET A 174 3.84 8.37 -4.38
C MET A 174 2.50 8.75 -5.03
N ILE A 175 1.59 9.37 -4.27
CA ILE A 175 0.30 9.86 -4.81
C ILE A 175 0.52 10.94 -5.88
N THR A 176 1.50 11.83 -5.64
CA THR A 176 1.86 12.89 -6.58
C THR A 176 2.41 12.30 -7.88
N ASP A 177 3.32 11.33 -7.80
CA ASP A 177 3.88 10.66 -8.98
C ASP A 177 2.78 10.00 -9.84
N ILE A 178 1.82 9.31 -9.22
CA ILE A 178 0.68 8.70 -9.94
C ILE A 178 -0.21 9.75 -10.59
N SER A 179 -0.51 10.84 -9.88
CA SER A 179 -1.31 11.93 -10.42
C SER A 179 -0.67 12.54 -11.67
N LEU A 180 0.66 12.76 -11.62
CA LEU A 180 1.46 13.29 -12.73
C LEU A 180 1.67 12.29 -13.88
N ALA A 181 1.53 10.99 -13.64
CA ALA A 181 1.76 9.97 -14.66
C ALA A 181 0.78 10.11 -15.84
N SER A 182 -0.47 10.46 -15.58
CA SER A 182 -1.49 10.65 -16.61
C SER A 182 -1.15 11.80 -17.57
N ASP A 183 -0.71 12.94 -17.03
CA ASP A 183 -0.26 14.10 -17.79
C ASP A 183 1.00 13.80 -18.59
N MET A 184 1.98 13.10 -17.98
CA MET A 184 3.19 12.66 -18.68
C MET A 184 2.84 11.77 -19.87
N GLN A 185 1.96 10.80 -19.68
CA GLN A 185 1.52 9.89 -20.74
C GLN A 185 0.78 10.65 -21.86
N LYS A 186 -0.05 11.65 -21.53
CA LYS A 186 -0.69 12.50 -22.54
C LYS A 186 0.33 13.27 -23.36
N GLN A 187 1.28 13.91 -22.70
CA GLN A 187 2.36 14.67 -23.35
C GLN A 187 3.25 13.76 -24.21
N PHE A 188 3.47 12.51 -23.79
CA PHE A 188 4.18 11.52 -24.59
C PHE A 188 3.39 11.13 -25.86
N ARG A 189 2.08 10.88 -25.75
CA ARG A 189 1.23 10.62 -26.93
C ARG A 189 1.23 11.79 -27.93
N GLU A 190 1.19 13.02 -27.44
CA GLU A 190 1.30 14.22 -28.28
C GLU A 190 2.68 14.32 -28.94
N TYR A 191 3.76 13.99 -28.24
CA TYR A 191 5.09 13.93 -28.83
C TYR A 191 5.16 12.90 -29.98
N LEU A 192 4.50 11.75 -29.82
CA LEU A 192 4.43 10.71 -30.85
C LEU A 192 3.57 11.10 -32.06
N SER A 193 2.53 11.92 -31.89
CA SER A 193 1.67 12.33 -33.02
C SER A 193 2.38 13.24 -34.03
N HIS A 194 3.51 13.85 -33.63
CA HIS A 194 4.35 14.69 -34.48
C HIS A 194 5.51 13.91 -35.13
N ARG A 195 5.60 12.59 -34.88
CA ARG A 195 6.58 11.67 -35.47
C ARG A 195 5.87 10.63 -36.33
N ASP A 196 6.59 9.99 -37.25
CA ASP A 196 6.05 8.88 -38.03
C ASP A 196 5.92 7.64 -37.14
N SER A 197 4.75 7.50 -36.51
CA SER A 197 4.47 6.52 -35.45
C SER A 197 4.65 5.06 -35.86
N GLN A 198 4.47 4.74 -37.15
CA GLN A 198 4.73 3.38 -37.66
C GLN A 198 6.22 3.05 -37.79
N ALA A 199 7.07 4.03 -38.06
CA ALA A 199 8.51 3.83 -38.21
C ALA A 199 9.22 3.63 -36.87
N ASP A 200 8.78 4.33 -35.81
CA ASP A 200 9.51 4.42 -34.54
C ASP A 200 9.21 3.27 -33.55
N TYR A 201 7.97 2.80 -33.38
CA TYR A 201 7.62 1.80 -32.33
C TYR A 201 6.58 0.73 -32.73
N GLY A 202 6.02 0.79 -33.94
CA GLY A 202 5.06 -0.21 -34.45
C GLY A 202 3.65 -0.11 -33.81
N ASN A 203 2.80 -1.12 -34.01
CA ASN A 203 1.43 -1.18 -33.46
C ASN A 203 1.40 -1.69 -32.00
N ILE A 204 2.22 -1.11 -31.11
CA ILE A 204 2.21 -1.42 -29.67
C ILE A 204 1.54 -0.27 -28.92
N ASP A 205 0.51 -0.59 -28.14
CA ASP A 205 0.00 0.34 -27.14
C ASP A 205 0.95 0.36 -25.93
N PHE A 206 1.58 1.50 -25.67
CA PHE A 206 2.67 1.63 -24.72
C PHE A 206 2.40 2.75 -23.72
N SER A 207 2.41 2.38 -22.44
CA SER A 207 2.23 3.29 -21.31
C SER A 207 3.41 3.23 -20.34
N VAL A 208 3.81 4.38 -19.82
CA VAL A 208 4.91 4.50 -18.85
C VAL A 208 4.46 5.29 -17.63
N THR A 209 4.81 4.77 -16.45
CA THR A 209 4.65 5.46 -15.17
C THR A 209 6.02 5.79 -14.62
N VAL A 210 6.33 7.08 -14.46
CA VAL A 210 7.62 7.54 -13.91
C VAL A 210 7.48 7.69 -12.39
N LEU A 211 8.40 7.07 -11.65
CA LEU A 211 8.38 7.02 -10.18
C LEU A 211 9.62 7.75 -9.61
N THR A 212 9.44 8.55 -8.56
CA THR A 212 10.53 9.28 -7.90
C THR A 212 11.27 8.37 -6.92
N THR A 213 12.56 8.13 -7.20
CA THR A 213 13.44 7.35 -6.31
C THR A 213 13.44 7.91 -4.89
N GLY A 214 13.26 7.05 -3.89
CA GLY A 214 13.26 7.42 -2.46
C GLY A 214 11.86 7.58 -1.85
N PHE A 215 10.83 7.82 -2.66
CA PHE A 215 9.43 7.75 -2.21
C PHE A 215 8.92 6.30 -2.26
N TRP A 216 9.17 5.63 -3.38
CA TRP A 216 8.73 4.27 -3.64
C TRP A 216 9.61 3.23 -2.96
N PRO A 217 9.10 2.00 -2.72
CA PRO A 217 9.91 0.88 -2.28
C PRO A 217 11.15 0.68 -3.15
N THR A 218 12.21 0.11 -2.57
CA THR A 218 13.41 -0.17 -3.34
C THR A 218 13.13 -1.32 -4.30
N TYR A 219 13.16 -1.02 -5.59
CA TYR A 219 13.10 -2.02 -6.65
C TYR A 219 14.47 -2.11 -7.30
N HIS A 220 15.02 -3.33 -7.36
CA HIS A 220 16.31 -3.56 -8.00
C HIS A 220 16.09 -3.76 -9.50
N PRO A 221 16.75 -2.95 -10.36
CA PRO A 221 16.84 -3.26 -11.78
C PRO A 221 17.49 -4.63 -11.98
N ILE A 222 17.09 -5.34 -13.03
CA ILE A 222 17.77 -6.57 -13.45
C ILE A 222 18.82 -6.17 -14.49
N ASP A 223 20.09 -6.48 -14.23
CA ASP A 223 21.22 -5.99 -15.04
C ASP A 223 21.25 -6.51 -16.48
N SER A 224 20.60 -7.66 -16.77
CA SER A 224 20.67 -8.33 -18.08
C SER A 224 19.32 -8.84 -18.59
N VAL A 225 18.36 -7.93 -18.79
CA VAL A 225 17.10 -8.26 -19.47
C VAL A 225 17.25 -8.09 -20.98
N VAL A 226 17.09 -9.18 -21.74
CA VAL A 226 17.04 -9.12 -23.21
C VAL A 226 15.59 -8.92 -23.63
N LEU A 227 15.22 -7.69 -23.96
CA LEU A 227 13.88 -7.37 -24.45
C LEU A 227 13.78 -7.54 -25.97
N PRO A 228 12.63 -8.00 -26.49
CA PRO A 228 12.34 -7.99 -27.92
C PRO A 228 12.52 -6.59 -28.53
N MET A 229 13.02 -6.54 -29.76
CA MET A 229 13.31 -5.29 -30.47
C MET A 229 12.17 -4.25 -30.45
N PRO A 230 10.87 -4.64 -30.61
CA PRO A 230 9.78 -3.68 -30.51
C PRO A 230 9.69 -2.99 -29.14
N MET A 231 9.86 -3.74 -28.04
CA MET A 231 9.84 -3.19 -26.68
C MET A 231 11.04 -2.27 -26.45
N THR A 232 12.23 -2.68 -26.88
CA THR A 232 13.45 -1.86 -26.79
C THR A 232 13.29 -0.52 -27.50
N ARG A 233 12.63 -0.49 -28.66
CA ARG A 233 12.30 0.77 -29.35
C ARG A 233 11.38 1.66 -28.52
N CYS A 234 10.32 1.11 -27.93
CA CYS A 234 9.42 1.87 -27.05
C CYS A 234 10.17 2.53 -25.89
N LEU A 235 11.07 1.78 -25.22
CA LEU A 235 11.87 2.30 -24.12
C LEU A 235 12.81 3.43 -24.56
N ASN A 236 13.47 3.28 -25.71
CA ASN A 236 14.37 4.30 -26.23
C ASN A 236 13.62 5.58 -26.60
N VAL A 237 12.50 5.47 -27.31
CA VAL A 237 11.68 6.64 -27.72
C VAL A 237 11.17 7.40 -26.49
N PHE A 238 10.74 6.70 -25.44
CA PHE A 238 10.34 7.36 -24.19
C PHE A 238 11.53 7.98 -23.46
N THR A 239 12.69 7.33 -23.47
CA THR A 239 13.92 7.86 -22.87
C THR A 239 14.34 9.16 -23.55
N ASP A 240 14.29 9.25 -24.88
CA ASP A 240 14.58 10.47 -25.63
C ASP A 240 13.59 11.59 -25.30
N PHE A 241 12.30 11.26 -25.28
CA PHE A 241 11.24 12.19 -24.86
C PHE A 241 11.48 12.76 -23.47
N TYR A 242 11.85 11.90 -22.51
CA TYR A 242 12.05 12.31 -21.12
C TYR A 242 13.33 13.13 -20.95
N ASN A 243 14.45 12.72 -21.57
CA ASN A 243 15.72 13.43 -21.55
C ASN A 243 15.62 14.84 -22.14
N GLY A 244 14.82 15.02 -23.20
CA GLY A 244 14.57 16.34 -23.80
C GLY A 244 13.87 17.33 -22.86
N ARG A 245 13.22 16.84 -21.79
CA ARG A 245 12.45 17.65 -20.83
C ARG A 245 13.15 17.83 -19.49
N THR A 246 14.02 16.90 -19.13
CA THR A 246 14.71 16.93 -17.83
C THR A 246 16.23 16.87 -18.03
N GLN A 247 16.93 17.96 -17.70
CA GLN A 247 18.39 18.05 -17.92
C GLN A 247 19.24 17.37 -16.84
N HIS A 248 18.66 17.05 -15.68
CA HIS A 248 19.40 16.53 -14.52
C HIS A 248 18.78 15.27 -13.89
N ARG A 249 17.87 14.60 -14.60
CA ARG A 249 17.26 13.35 -14.14
C ARG A 249 17.69 12.21 -15.03
N LYS A 250 17.90 11.04 -14.42
CA LYS A 250 18.25 9.80 -15.13
C LYS A 250 17.14 8.78 -14.89
N LEU A 251 16.66 8.16 -15.96
CA LEU A 251 15.72 7.05 -15.88
C LEU A 251 16.45 5.73 -15.60
N SER A 252 15.79 4.87 -14.82
CA SER A 252 16.16 3.47 -14.64
C SER A 252 14.89 2.63 -14.81
N TRP A 253 14.94 1.63 -15.69
CA TRP A 253 13.79 0.80 -16.01
C TRP A 253 13.67 -0.36 -15.00
N ILE A 254 12.48 -0.51 -14.40
CA ILE A 254 12.17 -1.57 -13.44
C ILE A 254 11.25 -2.60 -14.10
N HIS A 255 11.85 -3.54 -14.82
CA HIS A 255 11.11 -4.56 -15.59
C HIS A 255 10.29 -5.51 -14.71
N THR A 256 10.65 -5.67 -13.44
CA THR A 256 9.92 -6.52 -12.48
C THR A 256 8.52 -6.01 -12.16
N LEU A 257 8.24 -4.72 -12.39
CA LEU A 257 6.92 -4.11 -12.19
C LEU A 257 6.11 -4.01 -13.49
N GLY A 258 6.75 -4.20 -14.63
CA GLY A 258 6.11 -4.06 -15.94
C GLY A 258 5.15 -5.21 -16.25
N GLN A 259 4.11 -4.89 -17.00
CA GLN A 259 3.11 -5.83 -17.51
C GLN A 259 2.93 -5.61 -19.01
N ALA A 260 2.52 -6.67 -19.71
CA ALA A 260 2.16 -6.59 -21.12
C ALA A 260 0.98 -7.51 -21.42
N VAL A 261 0.22 -7.16 -22.45
CA VAL A 261 -0.82 -8.01 -23.02
C VAL A 261 -0.31 -8.56 -24.34
N VAL A 262 -0.19 -9.88 -24.44
CA VAL A 262 0.30 -10.56 -25.65
C VAL A 262 -0.85 -11.29 -26.32
N GLY A 263 -1.16 -10.89 -27.56
CA GLY A 263 -2.11 -11.60 -28.41
C GLY A 263 -1.51 -12.92 -28.90
N ALA A 264 -2.12 -14.04 -28.51
CA ALA A 264 -1.72 -15.39 -28.90
C ALA A 264 -2.80 -16.05 -29.77
N ARG A 265 -2.38 -16.82 -30.78
CA ARG A 265 -3.29 -17.59 -31.64
C ARG A 265 -3.00 -19.08 -31.50
N PHE A 266 -3.96 -19.82 -30.96
CA PHE A 266 -3.91 -21.27 -30.83
C PHE A 266 -4.92 -21.90 -31.80
N GLY A 267 -4.42 -22.29 -32.98
CA GLY A 267 -5.26 -22.75 -34.09
C GLY A 267 -6.21 -21.64 -34.57
N ALA A 268 -7.52 -21.90 -34.52
CA ALA A 268 -8.54 -20.94 -34.92
C ALA A 268 -8.85 -19.87 -33.85
N ARG A 269 -8.47 -20.09 -32.58
CA ARG A 269 -8.84 -19.21 -31.47
C ARG A 269 -7.75 -18.17 -31.21
N LYS A 270 -8.17 -16.94 -30.91
CA LYS A 270 -7.31 -15.85 -30.44
C LYS A 270 -7.54 -15.65 -28.95
N HIS A 271 -6.46 -15.38 -28.22
CA HIS A 271 -6.45 -15.18 -26.78
C HIS A 271 -5.53 -14.00 -26.46
N ASP A 272 -5.90 -13.20 -25.47
CA ASP A 272 -5.02 -12.17 -24.91
C ASP A 272 -4.46 -12.66 -23.58
N LEU A 273 -3.14 -12.68 -23.47
CA LEU A 273 -2.42 -13.17 -22.31
C LEU A 273 -1.84 -12.00 -21.52
N ASN A 274 -2.23 -11.86 -20.25
CA ASN A 274 -1.63 -10.91 -19.33
C ASN A 274 -0.33 -11.51 -18.78
N CYS A 275 0.80 -10.92 -19.15
CA CYS A 275 2.13 -11.38 -18.80
C CYS A 275 2.89 -10.28 -18.04
N SER A 276 3.81 -10.66 -17.16
CA SER A 276 4.84 -9.72 -16.71
C SER A 276 5.81 -9.43 -17.85
N THR A 277 6.52 -8.30 -17.80
CA THR A 277 7.55 -7.97 -18.81
C THR A 277 8.62 -9.07 -18.93
N LEU A 278 8.90 -9.83 -17.87
CA LEU A 278 9.89 -10.91 -17.87
C LEU A 278 9.38 -12.22 -18.50
N GLN A 279 8.06 -12.34 -18.72
CA GLN A 279 7.44 -13.49 -19.38
C GLN A 279 7.28 -13.31 -20.89
N VAL A 280 7.47 -12.08 -21.39
CA VAL A 280 7.38 -11.71 -22.81
C VAL A 280 8.76 -11.80 -23.45
#